data_AF-A0A223AS19-F1
#
_entry.id   AF-A0A223AS19-F1
#
_cell.length_a   1.000
_cell.length_b   1.000
_cell.length_c   1.000
_cell.angle_alpha   90.00
_cell.angle_beta   90.00
_cell.angle_gamma   90.00
#
_symmetry.space_group_name_H-M   'P 1'
#
loop_
_entity.id
_entity.type
_entity.pdbx_description
1 polymer ?
#
loop_
_entity_poly.entity_id
_entity_poly.type
_entity_poly.pdbx_seq_one_letter_code
_entity_poly.pdbx_strand_id
1 'polypeptide(L)'
;MGVTKLECTKGCMFVVNNKASKASSFSFVGDYVVIVDDRGVPIDGARINTNEQLYTVLYYEKRHFITLVVKKPKPYAISLVFRSGADYDDVFALLKMMASEVRFSCQNFKISSYANKVVEKLQDGVELAIMDIVDKTTVAVCPECGVEVAHGTPYCMECGAEL
;
A
#
# COMPACT_ATOMS: atom_id res chain seq x y z
N MET A 1 4.24 -0.61 25.93
CA MET A 1 4.64 -0.60 24.51
C MET A 1 5.21 0.77 24.20
N GLY A 2 6.41 0.84 23.64
CA GLY A 2 7.10 2.11 23.37
C GLY A 2 6.51 2.83 22.16
N VAL A 3 6.68 4.15 22.11
CA VAL A 3 6.41 4.97 20.92
C VAL A 3 7.66 4.93 20.04
N THR A 4 7.53 4.52 18.79
CA THR A 4 8.61 4.67 17.80
C THR A 4 8.26 5.84 16.89
N LYS A 5 9.16 6.82 16.78
CA LYS A 5 8.99 7.99 15.91
C LYS A 5 10.06 7.99 14.83
N LEU A 6 9.64 8.13 13.58
CA LEU A 6 10.51 8.28 12.42
C LEU A 6 10.38 9.69 11.85
N GLU A 7 11.49 10.41 11.80
CA GLU A 7 11.55 11.73 11.17
C GLU A 7 11.74 11.59 9.66
N CYS A 8 11.06 12.43 8.89
CA CYS A 8 11.25 12.50 7.46
C CYS A 8 12.40 13.44 7.12
N THR A 9 13.51 12.91 6.61
CA THR A 9 14.77 13.64 6.49
C THR A 9 14.89 14.43 5.19
N LYS A 10 14.33 13.93 4.08
CA LYS A 10 14.46 14.57 2.74
C LYS A 10 13.14 14.98 2.10
N GLY A 11 12.04 14.85 2.84
CA GLY A 11 10.70 15.25 2.42
C GLY A 11 9.82 14.06 2.02
N CYS A 12 8.67 13.97 2.69
CA CYS A 12 7.68 12.92 2.55
C CYS A 12 6.38 13.60 2.18
N MET A 13 5.77 13.17 1.08
CA MET A 13 4.47 13.67 0.65
C MET A 13 3.40 12.70 1.08
N PHE A 14 2.40 13.23 1.74
CA PHE A 14 1.19 12.54 2.16
C PHE A 14 0.04 13.03 1.30
N VAL A 15 -0.66 12.14 0.62
CA VAL A 15 -1.80 12.48 -0.23
C VAL A 15 -3.02 11.68 0.22
N VAL A 16 -4.08 12.38 0.59
CA VAL A 16 -5.37 11.79 0.96
C VAL A 16 -6.47 12.63 0.33
N ASN A 17 -7.54 12.00 -0.19
CA ASN A 17 -8.67 12.71 -0.81
C ASN A 17 -8.23 13.77 -1.83
N ASN A 18 -7.25 13.44 -2.67
CA ASN A 18 -6.62 14.34 -3.65
C ASN A 18 -5.94 15.60 -3.08
N LYS A 19 -5.78 15.70 -1.75
CA LYS A 19 -5.06 16.77 -1.08
C LYS A 19 -3.66 16.31 -0.68
N ALA A 20 -2.66 16.96 -1.25
CA ALA A 20 -1.27 16.72 -0.90
C ALA A 20 -0.85 17.60 0.30
N SER A 21 -0.15 17.00 1.26
CA SER A 21 0.43 17.64 2.43
C SER A 21 1.86 17.13 2.62
N LYS A 22 2.73 17.93 3.24
CA LYS A 22 4.07 17.47 3.64
C LYS A 22 3.98 16.81 5.01
N ALA A 23 4.54 15.62 5.13
CA ALA A 23 4.74 14.95 6.41
C ALA A 23 6.14 15.27 6.95
N SER A 24 6.21 15.57 8.24
CA SER A 24 7.46 15.76 8.97
C SER A 24 7.90 14.50 9.68
N SER A 25 6.97 13.69 10.20
CA SER A 25 7.29 12.44 10.88
C SER A 25 6.12 11.46 10.93
N PHE A 26 6.46 10.20 11.25
CA PHE A 26 5.57 9.07 11.42
C PHE A 26 5.74 8.54 12.84
N SER A 27 4.65 8.48 13.61
CA SER A 27 4.64 7.95 14.97
C SER A 27 3.87 6.63 15.01
N PHE A 28 4.51 5.61 15.55
CA PHE A 28 4.01 4.25 15.66
C PHE A 28 3.78 3.96 17.15
N VAL A 29 2.51 3.81 17.55
CA VAL A 29 2.09 3.73 18.96
C VAL A 29 1.03 2.64 19.13
N GLY A 30 1.41 1.51 19.74
CA GLY A 30 0.53 0.34 19.79
C GLY A 30 0.19 -0.12 18.37
N ASP A 31 -1.10 -0.19 18.04
CA ASP A 31 -1.60 -0.49 16.67
C ASP A 31 -1.82 0.77 15.82
N TYR A 32 -1.46 1.96 16.30
CA TYR A 32 -1.71 3.20 15.58
C TYR A 32 -0.49 3.71 14.84
N VAL A 33 -0.71 4.14 13.60
CA VAL A 33 0.20 5.01 12.85
C VAL A 33 -0.41 6.40 12.80
N VAL A 34 0.38 7.40 13.21
CA VAL A 34 0.02 8.81 13.17
C VAL A 34 1.06 9.55 12.34
N ILE A 35 0.60 10.26 11.30
CA ILE A 35 1.47 11.04 10.43
C ILE A 35 1.23 12.52 10.70
N VAL A 36 2.30 13.25 10.98
CA VAL A 36 2.24 14.64 11.41
C VAL A 36 2.88 15.58 10.39
N ASP A 37 2.37 16.81 10.34
CA ASP A 37 2.91 17.89 9.50
C ASP A 37 4.10 18.60 10.17
N ASP A 38 4.66 19.60 9.50
CA ASP A 38 5.78 20.43 9.99
C ASP A 38 5.46 21.25 11.25
N ARG A 39 4.18 21.42 11.59
CA ARG A 39 3.72 22.06 12.83
C ARG A 39 3.59 21.05 13.97
N GLY A 40 3.89 19.78 13.73
CA GLY A 40 3.75 18.70 14.70
C GLY A 40 2.30 18.26 14.93
N VAL A 41 1.38 18.64 14.04
CA VAL A 41 -0.04 18.31 14.15
C VAL A 41 -0.35 17.12 13.25
N PRO A 42 -1.18 16.15 13.69
CA PRO A 42 -1.63 15.07 12.82
C PRO A 42 -2.30 15.61 11.55
N ILE A 43 -1.86 15.11 10.41
CA ILE A 43 -2.50 15.42 9.12
C ILE A 43 -3.90 14.79 9.13
N ASP A 44 -4.88 15.50 8.56
CA ASP A 44 -6.24 14.99 8.46
C ASP A 44 -6.29 13.62 7.75
N GLY A 45 -7.06 12.69 8.31
CA GLY A 45 -7.13 11.29 7.85
C GLY A 45 -5.87 10.45 8.08
N ALA A 46 -4.85 10.98 8.75
CA ALA A 46 -3.54 10.34 8.90
C ALA A 46 -3.32 9.67 10.28
N ARG A 47 -4.40 9.34 10.98
CA ARG A 47 -4.41 8.48 12.17
C ARG A 47 -5.11 7.17 11.82
N ILE A 48 -4.35 6.08 11.74
CA ILE A 48 -4.85 4.79 11.28
C ILE A 48 -4.51 3.72 12.32
N ASN A 49 -5.51 2.98 12.79
CA ASN A 49 -5.30 1.70 13.47
C ASN A 49 -5.00 0.63 12.40
N THR A 50 -3.80 0.08 12.41
CA THR A 50 -3.29 -0.81 11.38
C THR A 50 -4.05 -2.13 11.29
N ASN A 51 -4.50 -2.67 12.42
CA ASN A 51 -5.14 -3.99 12.46
C ASN A 51 -6.67 -3.90 12.33
N GLU A 52 -7.28 -2.76 12.69
CA GLU A 52 -8.73 -2.59 12.58
C GLU A 52 -9.19 -1.89 11.30
N GLN A 53 -8.41 -0.92 10.80
CA GLN A 53 -8.85 -0.02 9.74
C GLN A 53 -8.20 -0.29 8.38
N LEU A 54 -7.00 -0.88 8.32
CA LEU A 54 -6.39 -1.19 7.04
C LEU A 54 -7.07 -2.39 6.37
N TYR A 55 -7.17 -2.30 5.05
CA TYR A 55 -7.57 -3.39 4.18
C TYR A 55 -6.35 -4.07 3.55
N THR A 56 -5.48 -3.26 2.96
CA THR A 56 -4.21 -3.71 2.38
C THR A 56 -3.21 -2.55 2.38
N VAL A 57 -1.92 -2.89 2.34
CA VAL A 57 -0.84 -1.95 2.03
C VAL A 57 -0.31 -2.28 0.65
N LEU A 58 -0.40 -1.35 -0.28
CA LEU A 58 0.21 -1.45 -1.59
C LEU A 58 1.55 -0.74 -1.57
N TYR A 59 2.55 -1.22 -2.31
CA TYR A 59 3.84 -0.55 -2.37
C TYR A 59 4.52 -0.69 -3.73
N TYR A 60 5.34 0.30 -4.09
CA TYR A 60 6.18 0.30 -5.27
C TYR A 60 7.59 0.81 -4.92
N GLU A 61 8.50 -0.13 -4.65
CA GLU A 61 9.85 0.13 -4.14
C GLU A 61 10.66 1.04 -5.07
N LYS A 62 10.57 0.84 -6.39
CA LYS A 62 11.34 1.62 -7.39
C LYS A 62 11.04 3.12 -7.37
N ARG A 63 9.95 3.55 -6.71
CA ARG A 63 9.58 4.96 -6.53
C ARG A 63 9.39 5.36 -5.07
N HIS A 64 9.78 4.51 -4.12
CA HIS A 64 9.58 4.72 -2.69
C HIS A 64 8.15 5.18 -2.39
N PHE A 65 7.17 4.42 -2.89
CA PHE A 65 5.76 4.79 -2.86
C PHE A 65 4.98 3.71 -2.09
N ILE A 66 4.31 4.09 -1.01
CA ILE A 66 3.37 3.25 -0.26
C ILE A 66 1.95 3.82 -0.42
N THR A 67 0.96 2.96 -0.63
CA THR A 67 -0.45 3.33 -0.54
C THR A 67 -1.15 2.48 0.50
N LEU A 68 -1.70 3.12 1.53
CA LEU A 68 -2.54 2.47 2.53
C LEU A 68 -3.99 2.52 2.06
N VAL A 69 -4.62 1.36 1.88
CA VAL A 69 -6.06 1.28 1.63
C VAL A 69 -6.76 1.08 2.97
N VAL A 70 -7.54 2.07 3.37
CA VAL A 70 -8.27 2.08 4.64
C VAL A 70 -9.72 1.69 4.35
N LYS A 71 -10.30 0.72 5.07
CA LYS A 71 -11.70 0.26 4.90
C LYS A 71 -12.71 0.95 5.81
N LYS A 72 -12.30 1.46 6.97
CA LYS A 72 -13.18 2.02 8.01
C LYS A 72 -12.74 3.42 8.46
N PRO A 73 -13.67 4.33 8.81
CA PRO A 73 -15.13 4.14 8.83
C PRO A 73 -15.79 4.21 7.43
N LYS A 74 -15.13 4.84 6.47
CA LYS A 74 -15.47 4.78 5.03
C LYS A 74 -14.22 4.42 4.26
N PRO A 75 -14.31 3.69 3.13
CA PRO A 75 -13.11 3.34 2.39
C PRO A 75 -12.45 4.56 1.73
N TYR A 76 -11.12 4.67 1.87
CA TYR A 76 -10.29 5.68 1.21
C TYR A 76 -8.84 5.19 1.07
N ALA A 77 -8.05 5.88 0.24
CA ALA A 77 -6.63 5.59 0.07
C ALA A 77 -5.76 6.75 0.55
N ILE A 78 -4.66 6.40 1.21
CA ILE A 78 -3.59 7.32 1.60
C ILE A 78 -2.36 6.96 0.79
N SER A 79 -1.78 7.92 0.10
CA SER A 79 -0.55 7.76 -0.68
C SER A 79 0.61 8.46 0.01
N LEU A 80 1.68 7.71 0.27
CA LEU A 80 2.92 8.18 0.88
C LEU A 80 4.04 8.08 -0.16
N VAL A 81 4.67 9.20 -0.47
CA VAL A 81 5.78 9.27 -1.44
C VAL A 81 7.00 9.82 -0.72
N PHE A 82 8.09 9.07 -0.77
CA PHE A 82 9.31 9.39 -0.04
C PHE A 82 10.41 9.82 -1.01
N ARG A 83 11.12 10.90 -0.70
CA ARG A 83 12.32 11.29 -1.45
C ARG A 83 13.56 10.51 -1.03
N SER A 84 13.63 10.08 0.22
CA SER A 84 14.70 9.26 0.78
C SER A 84 14.30 7.79 0.74
N GLY A 85 15.17 6.93 0.19
CA GLY A 85 14.97 5.47 0.27
C GLY A 85 15.01 4.98 1.72
N ALA A 86 15.90 5.53 2.55
CA ALA A 86 15.98 5.18 3.97
C ALA A 86 14.69 5.52 4.74
N ASP A 87 14.11 6.71 4.52
CA ASP A 87 12.84 7.09 5.17
C ASP A 87 11.71 6.12 4.74
N TYR A 88 11.72 5.67 3.49
CA TYR A 88 10.79 4.67 2.97
C TYR A 88 11.01 3.31 3.63
N ASP A 89 12.24 2.82 3.68
CA ASP A 89 12.58 1.51 4.23
C ASP A 89 12.20 1.43 5.71
N ASP A 90 12.51 2.46 6.50
CA ASP A 90 12.18 2.54 7.92
C ASP A 90 10.66 2.51 8.15
N VAL A 91 9.91 3.35 7.43
CA VAL A 91 8.44 3.41 7.55
C VAL A 91 7.80 2.11 7.08
N PHE A 92 8.29 1.54 5.98
CA PHE A 92 7.77 0.29 5.44
C PHE A 92 8.02 -0.89 6.37
N ALA A 93 9.20 -0.96 7.00
CA ALA A 93 9.55 -1.99 7.97
C ALA A 93 8.65 -1.92 9.22
N LEU A 94 8.41 -0.73 9.77
CA LEU A 94 7.51 -0.57 10.92
C LEU A 94 6.05 -0.86 10.56
N LEU A 95 5.59 -0.46 9.36
CA LEU A 95 4.26 -0.84 8.87
C LEU A 95 4.12 -2.36 8.79
N LYS A 96 5.10 -3.07 8.23
CA LYS A 96 5.08 -4.55 8.15
C LYS A 96 5.04 -5.20 9.54
N MET A 97 5.77 -4.64 10.49
CA MET A 97 5.79 -5.15 11.86
C MET A 97 4.44 -4.96 12.56
N MET A 98 3.81 -3.80 12.40
CA MET A 98 2.58 -3.45 13.10
C MET A 98 1.31 -4.01 12.45
N ALA A 99 1.26 -4.03 11.13
CA ALA A 99 0.12 -4.48 10.35
C ALA A 99 0.28 -5.97 9.96
N SER A 100 0.65 -6.82 10.92
CA SER A 100 1.03 -8.21 10.65
C SER A 100 -0.08 -9.07 10.03
N GLU A 101 -1.34 -8.71 10.25
CA GLU A 101 -2.51 -9.37 9.67
C GLU A 101 -2.94 -8.79 8.31
N VAL A 102 -2.28 -7.71 7.86
CA VAL A 102 -2.65 -6.98 6.65
C VAL A 102 -1.80 -7.44 5.47
N ARG A 103 -2.42 -7.66 4.31
CA ARG A 103 -1.69 -7.98 3.08
C ARG A 103 -0.87 -6.78 2.60
N PHE A 104 0.44 -6.97 2.46
CA PHE A 104 1.35 -6.04 1.78
C PHE A 104 1.57 -6.49 0.34
N SER A 105 1.16 -5.71 -0.65
CA SER A 105 1.23 -6.11 -2.06
C SER A 105 2.11 -5.19 -2.91
N CYS A 106 3.03 -5.80 -3.67
CA CYS A 106 3.90 -5.12 -4.61
C CYS A 106 3.13 -4.71 -5.87
N GLN A 107 3.30 -3.47 -6.29
CA GLN A 107 2.59 -2.85 -7.40
C GLN A 107 3.56 -2.11 -8.33
N ASN A 108 3.04 -1.48 -9.38
CA ASN A 108 3.81 -0.67 -10.31
C ASN A 108 3.46 0.82 -10.23
N PHE A 109 3.87 1.59 -11.24
CA PHE A 109 3.60 3.02 -11.35
C PHE A 109 2.11 3.40 -11.37
N LYS A 110 1.18 2.45 -11.58
CA LYS A 110 -0.27 2.65 -11.53
C LYS A 110 -0.88 2.39 -10.14
N ILE A 111 -0.06 2.24 -9.10
CA ILE A 111 -0.48 1.95 -7.72
C ILE A 111 -1.67 2.81 -7.24
N SER A 112 -1.67 4.12 -7.48
CA SER A 112 -2.79 5.00 -7.09
C SER A 112 -4.09 4.66 -7.81
N SER A 113 -4.02 4.34 -9.10
CA SER A 113 -5.21 3.93 -9.87
C SER A 113 -5.75 2.58 -9.38
N TYR A 114 -4.85 1.65 -9.05
CA TYR A 114 -5.27 0.37 -8.48
C TYR A 114 -5.91 0.54 -7.10
N ALA A 115 -5.29 1.34 -6.22
CA ALA A 115 -5.84 1.68 -4.91
C ALA A 115 -7.26 2.29 -5.00
N ASN A 116 -7.48 3.23 -5.93
CA ASN A 116 -8.79 3.84 -6.12
C ASN A 116 -9.85 2.81 -6.56
N LYS A 117 -9.51 1.89 -7.47
CA LYS A 117 -10.42 0.80 -7.86
C LYS A 117 -10.76 -0.10 -6.66
N VAL A 118 -9.79 -0.40 -5.80
CA VAL A 118 -10.05 -1.17 -4.57
C VAL A 118 -10.99 -0.40 -3.64
N VAL A 119 -10.74 0.90 -3.43
CA VAL A 119 -11.60 1.77 -2.62
C VAL A 119 -13.02 1.81 -3.15
N GLU A 120 -13.22 1.99 -4.46
CA GLU A 120 -14.54 1.99 -5.10
C GLU A 120 -15.29 0.66 -4.83
N LYS A 121 -14.61 -0.48 -4.97
CA LYS A 121 -15.23 -1.79 -4.69
C LYS A 121 -15.57 -1.98 -3.22
N LEU A 122 -14.72 -1.53 -2.31
CA LEU A 122 -15.03 -1.54 -0.88
C LEU A 122 -16.22 -0.65 -0.54
N GLN A 123 -16.38 0.49 -1.23
CA GLN A 123 -17.55 1.37 -1.07
C GLN A 123 -18.83 0.67 -1.55
N ASP A 124 -18.75 -0.15 -2.58
CA ASP A 124 -19.83 -1.03 -3.06
C ASP A 124 -20.08 -2.24 -2.13
N GLY A 125 -19.31 -2.40 -1.04
CA GLY A 125 -19.41 -3.54 -0.12
C GLY A 125 -18.75 -4.82 -0.64
N VAL A 126 -17.93 -4.72 -1.69
CA VAL A 126 -17.23 -5.85 -2.31
C VAL A 126 -15.79 -5.92 -1.82
N GLU A 127 -15.44 -7.02 -1.16
CA GLU A 127 -14.05 -7.33 -0.83
C GLU A 127 -13.35 -8.00 -2.04
N LEU A 128 -12.10 -7.61 -2.30
CA LEU A 128 -11.28 -8.08 -3.41
C LEU A 128 -10.05 -8.84 -2.89
N ALA A 129 -9.73 -9.96 -3.52
CA ALA A 129 -8.39 -10.53 -3.35
C ALA A 129 -7.35 -9.59 -3.97
N ILE A 130 -6.39 -9.13 -3.16
CA ILE A 130 -5.30 -8.25 -3.61
C ILE A 130 -4.12 -9.09 -4.07
N MET A 131 -3.72 -8.88 -5.32
CA MET A 131 -2.64 -9.63 -5.97
C MET A 131 -1.45 -8.71 -6.26
N ASP A 132 -0.26 -9.27 -6.16
CA ASP A 132 0.96 -8.59 -6.59
C ASP A 132 0.94 -8.39 -8.10
N ILE A 133 1.57 -7.31 -8.56
CA ILE A 133 1.78 -7.17 -9.98
C ILE A 133 2.71 -8.26 -10.50
N VAL A 134 2.32 -8.86 -11.63
CA VAL A 134 3.16 -9.79 -12.37
C VAL A 134 4.23 -9.00 -13.12
N ASP A 135 5.50 -9.32 -12.89
CA ASP A 135 6.59 -8.73 -13.67
C ASP A 135 6.49 -9.21 -15.12
N LYS A 136 6.23 -8.26 -16.04
CA LYS A 136 6.07 -8.53 -17.48
C LYS A 136 7.29 -9.16 -18.15
N THR A 137 8.46 -9.06 -17.54
CA THR A 137 9.68 -9.72 -18.03
C THR A 137 9.76 -11.19 -17.65
N THR A 138 8.83 -11.66 -16.80
CA THR A 138 8.75 -13.02 -16.26
C THR A 138 7.37 -13.65 -16.47
N VAL A 139 6.53 -13.13 -17.36
CA VAL A 139 5.27 -13.80 -17.73
C VAL A 139 5.55 -14.75 -18.87
N ALA A 140 5.06 -15.97 -18.72
CA ALA A 140 4.88 -16.88 -19.84
C ALA A 140 3.54 -16.57 -20.51
N VAL A 141 3.36 -17.02 -21.74
CA VAL A 141 2.06 -16.98 -22.43
C VAL A 141 1.51 -18.39 -22.38
N CYS A 142 0.28 -18.55 -21.89
CA CYS A 142 -0.39 -19.85 -21.91
C CYS A 142 -0.48 -20.34 -23.36
N PRO A 143 0.05 -21.54 -23.68
CA PRO A 143 0.05 -22.03 -25.06
C PRO A 143 -1.34 -22.35 -25.59
N GLU A 144 -2.31 -22.61 -24.71
CA GLU A 144 -3.68 -23.00 -25.08
C GLU A 144 -4.59 -21.80 -25.36
N CYS A 145 -4.63 -20.80 -24.47
CA CYS A 145 -5.54 -19.66 -24.61
C CYS A 145 -4.85 -18.33 -24.92
N GLY A 146 -3.52 -18.28 -24.90
CA GLY A 146 -2.74 -17.08 -25.22
C GLY A 146 -2.74 -16.01 -24.13
N VAL A 147 -3.29 -16.27 -22.93
CA VAL A 147 -3.26 -15.30 -21.83
C VAL A 147 -1.87 -15.23 -21.18
N GLU A 148 -1.47 -14.04 -20.73
CA GLU A 148 -0.25 -13.85 -19.94
C GLU A 148 -0.42 -14.54 -18.56
N VAL A 149 0.50 -15.43 -18.20
CA VAL A 149 0.50 -16.21 -16.95
C VAL A 149 1.81 -16.01 -16.18
N ALA A 150 1.71 -15.86 -14.86
CA ALA A 150 2.90 -15.67 -14.02
C ALA A 150 3.85 -16.88 -14.12
N HIS A 151 5.17 -16.66 -14.18
CA HIS A 151 6.13 -17.77 -14.22
C HIS A 151 5.97 -18.69 -13.00
N GLY A 152 5.97 -20.00 -13.23
CA GLY A 152 5.94 -21.01 -12.18
C GLY A 152 4.54 -21.31 -11.61
N THR A 153 3.46 -20.76 -12.17
CA THR A 153 2.11 -21.22 -11.86
C THR A 153 1.86 -22.58 -12.51
N PRO A 154 1.40 -23.60 -11.77
CA PRO A 154 1.16 -24.94 -12.33
C PRO A 154 0.00 -25.00 -13.33
N TYR A 155 -0.90 -24.02 -13.30
CA TYR A 155 -2.08 -23.96 -14.17
C TYR A 155 -2.48 -22.53 -14.52
N CYS A 156 -3.05 -22.38 -15.71
CA CYS A 156 -3.64 -21.15 -16.20
C CYS A 156 -4.95 -20.86 -15.46
N MET A 157 -5.01 -19.72 -14.75
CA MET A 157 -6.18 -19.33 -13.97
C MET A 157 -7.40 -18.97 -14.83
N GLU A 158 -7.23 -18.79 -16.15
CA GLU A 158 -8.31 -18.44 -17.07
C GLU A 158 -8.92 -19.67 -17.78
N CYS A 159 -8.10 -20.63 -18.24
CA CYS A 159 -8.60 -21.79 -19.00
C CYS A 159 -8.39 -23.14 -18.31
N GLY A 160 -7.66 -23.19 -17.19
CA GLY A 160 -7.36 -24.41 -16.46
C GLY A 160 -6.29 -25.32 -17.09
N ALA A 161 -5.63 -24.88 -18.17
CA ALA A 161 -4.54 -25.63 -18.80
C ALA A 161 -3.30 -25.70 -17.88
N GLU A 162 -2.60 -26.83 -17.89
CA GLU A 162 -1.33 -27.03 -17.19
C GLU A 162 -0.21 -26.24 -17.90
N LEU A 163 0.73 -25.65 -17.14
CA LEU A 163 1.73 -24.69 -17.62
C LEU A 163 3.18 -25.10 -17.30
#